data_AF-J9XJ95-F1
#
_entry.id   AF-J9XJ95-F1
#
_cell.length_a   1.000
_cell.length_b   1.000
_cell.length_c   1.000
_cell.angle_alpha   90.00
_cell.angle_beta   90.00
_cell.angle_gamma   90.00
#
_symmetry.space_group_name_H-M   'P 1'
#
loop_
_entity.id
_entity.type
_entity.pdbx_description
1 polymer ?
#
loop_
_entity_poly.entity_id
_entity_poly.type
_entity_poly.pdbx_seq_one_letter_code
_entity_poly.pdbx_strand_id
1 'polypeptide(L)'
;YGKKAFVWAGLRPKVFIMEPDHMKTIFFNHSTFQKNFKVTNSVVQELITGIIRFEGEEWSKRRTIMSPKFQLEKLKQMIPLVLKCSDQVIIEWKKLVSNSKDGSYTLDVCHDIEELISGVTSQFLFGIDYAKDKEIFHLITQLSELTKQATKVSNLPGSKFLPTETNRKSKRLTKELHQRLYKLMCERKKAIKEGKVVEDNVFNMLLESEIANNQDEMIGHM
;
A
#
# COMPACT_ATOMS: atom_id res chain seq x y z
N TYR A 1 15.92 1.21 -30.09
CA TYR A 1 14.65 0.47 -30.06
C TYR A 1 13.38 1.33 -30.23
N GLY A 2 13.46 2.62 -30.62
CA GLY A 2 12.27 3.39 -31.03
C GLY A 2 11.20 3.61 -29.95
N LYS A 3 10.06 4.23 -30.32
CA LYS A 3 8.91 4.49 -29.42
C LYS A 3 7.98 3.28 -29.26
N LYS A 4 8.14 2.27 -30.10
CA LYS A 4 7.50 0.96 -30.01
C LYS A 4 8.62 -0.08 -30.02
N ALA A 5 8.77 -0.79 -28.92
CA ALA A 5 9.82 -1.79 -28.76
C ALA A 5 9.21 -3.11 -28.31
N PHE A 6 9.87 -4.21 -28.65
CA PHE A 6 9.48 -5.55 -28.26
C PHE A 6 10.66 -6.23 -27.57
N VAL A 7 10.40 -6.89 -26.45
CA VAL A 7 11.40 -7.68 -25.73
C VAL A 7 10.77 -8.96 -25.19
N TRP A 8 11.58 -10.01 -25.05
CA TRP A 8 11.19 -11.20 -24.30
C TRP A 8 11.58 -11.04 -22.83
N ALA A 9 10.59 -11.20 -21.93
CA ALA A 9 10.82 -11.31 -20.49
C ALA A 9 10.57 -12.77 -20.05
N GLY A 10 11.63 -13.59 -20.11
CA GLY A 10 11.49 -15.04 -20.04
C GLY A 10 10.65 -15.54 -21.22
N LEU A 11 9.65 -16.39 -20.93
CA LEU A 11 8.74 -16.95 -21.95
C LEU A 11 7.61 -16.00 -22.37
N ARG A 12 7.63 -14.73 -21.93
CA ARG A 12 6.54 -13.78 -22.17
C ARG A 12 7.00 -12.62 -23.03
N PRO A 13 6.36 -12.34 -24.17
CA PRO A 13 6.63 -11.14 -24.93
C PRO A 13 6.14 -9.91 -24.16
N LYS A 14 6.91 -8.83 -24.22
CA LYS A 14 6.54 -7.51 -23.71
C LYS A 14 6.68 -6.48 -24.82
N VAL A 15 5.62 -5.71 -25.03
CA VAL A 15 5.61 -4.58 -25.96
C VAL A 15 5.67 -3.30 -25.14
N PHE A 16 6.66 -2.46 -25.41
CA PHE A 16 6.76 -1.11 -24.87
C PHE A 16 6.12 -0.14 -25.83
N ILE A 17 5.21 0.68 -25.31
CA ILE A 17 4.46 1.67 -26.07
C ILE A 17 4.73 3.01 -25.40
N MET A 18 5.52 3.86 -26.07
CA MET A 18 5.97 5.15 -25.56
C MET A 18 5.29 6.34 -26.27
N GLU A 19 4.39 6.08 -27.21
CA GLU A 19 3.64 7.11 -27.92
C GLU A 19 2.40 7.54 -27.11
N PRO A 20 2.22 8.85 -26.81
CA PRO A 20 1.15 9.34 -25.94
C PRO A 20 -0.25 8.94 -26.38
N ASP A 21 -0.54 8.97 -27.68
CA ASP A 21 -1.89 8.66 -28.18
C ASP A 21 -2.23 7.17 -27.98
N HIS A 22 -1.25 6.29 -28.20
CA HIS A 22 -1.43 4.86 -27.90
C HIS A 22 -1.53 4.60 -26.39
N MET A 23 -0.75 5.30 -25.56
CA MET A 23 -0.91 5.21 -24.10
C MET A 23 -2.32 5.60 -23.67
N LYS A 24 -2.84 6.72 -24.18
CA LYS A 24 -4.22 7.16 -23.91
C LYS A 24 -5.21 6.06 -24.30
N THR A 25 -5.12 5.52 -25.51
CA THR A 25 -5.99 4.43 -25.95
C THR A 25 -5.95 3.22 -25.00
N ILE A 26 -4.78 2.83 -24.53
CA ILE A 26 -4.62 1.72 -23.57
C ILE A 26 -5.28 2.04 -22.24
N PHE A 27 -5.05 3.24 -21.69
CA PHE A 27 -5.62 3.66 -20.41
C PHE A 27 -7.15 3.84 -20.47
N PHE A 28 -7.71 4.24 -21.61
CA PHE A 28 -9.17 4.34 -21.78
C PHE A 28 -9.84 2.98 -21.99
N ASN A 29 -9.18 2.04 -22.67
CA ASN A 29 -9.75 0.72 -22.99
C ASN A 29 -9.46 -0.33 -21.90
N HIS A 30 -9.85 -0.03 -20.66
CA HIS A 30 -9.58 -0.88 -19.48
C HIS A 30 -10.25 -2.27 -19.52
N SER A 31 -11.29 -2.47 -20.34
CA SER A 31 -11.91 -3.78 -20.56
C SER A 31 -11.00 -4.72 -21.37
N THR A 32 -10.25 -4.16 -22.32
CA THR A 32 -9.32 -4.89 -23.19
C THR A 32 -7.94 -5.01 -22.54
N PHE A 33 -7.45 -3.92 -21.95
CA PHE A 33 -6.16 -3.85 -21.30
C PHE A 33 -6.30 -3.92 -19.79
N GLN A 34 -6.28 -5.15 -19.26
CA GLN A 34 -6.30 -5.42 -17.82
C GLN A 34 -4.88 -5.50 -17.25
N LYS A 35 -4.73 -5.21 -15.95
CA LYS A 35 -3.46 -5.38 -15.24
C LYS A 35 -3.15 -6.87 -15.21
N ASN A 36 -2.04 -7.27 -15.84
CA ASN A 36 -1.65 -8.67 -15.91
C ASN A 36 -0.99 -9.14 -14.59
N PHE A 37 -1.70 -9.03 -13.46
CA PHE A 37 -1.19 -9.41 -12.14
C PHE A 37 -0.89 -10.91 -12.04
N LYS A 38 -1.56 -11.75 -12.82
CA LYS A 38 -1.34 -13.21 -12.82
C LYS A 38 0.07 -13.62 -13.28
N VAL A 39 0.79 -12.75 -14.00
CA VAL A 39 2.15 -13.03 -14.50
C VAL A 39 3.25 -12.40 -13.63
N THR A 40 2.90 -11.71 -12.55
CA THR A 40 3.88 -11.19 -11.58
C THR A 40 4.45 -12.32 -10.72
N ASN A 41 5.48 -12.01 -9.92
CA ASN A 41 6.16 -13.01 -9.09
C ASN A 41 5.24 -13.47 -7.94
N SER A 42 5.44 -14.68 -7.43
CA SER A 42 4.72 -15.22 -6.27
C SER A 42 4.65 -14.26 -5.10
N VAL A 43 5.77 -13.62 -4.76
CA VAL A 43 5.87 -12.67 -3.66
C VAL A 43 4.98 -11.45 -3.91
N VAL A 44 4.95 -10.93 -5.14
CA VAL A 44 4.06 -9.83 -5.55
C VAL A 44 2.60 -10.25 -5.43
N GLN A 45 2.26 -11.47 -5.86
CA GLN A 45 0.88 -11.97 -5.81
C GLN A 45 0.39 -12.21 -4.37
N GLU A 46 1.30 -12.57 -3.47
CA GLU A 46 0.99 -12.75 -2.04
C GLU A 46 0.82 -11.41 -1.33
N LEU A 47 1.65 -10.41 -1.64
CA LEU A 47 1.63 -9.09 -1.01
C LEU A 47 0.48 -8.22 -1.55
N ILE A 48 0.32 -8.18 -2.87
CA ILE A 48 -0.60 -7.27 -3.54
C ILE A 48 -1.96 -7.95 -3.69
N THR A 49 -2.85 -7.63 -2.75
CA THR A 49 -4.24 -8.05 -2.74
C THR A 49 -5.19 -6.85 -2.86
N GLY A 50 -6.50 -7.11 -2.95
CA GLY A 50 -7.51 -6.05 -2.93
C GLY A 50 -7.51 -5.14 -4.16
N ILE A 51 -7.72 -3.84 -3.94
CA ILE A 51 -8.02 -2.84 -4.97
C ILE A 51 -6.93 -2.69 -6.04
N ILE A 52 -5.68 -3.01 -5.71
CA ILE A 52 -4.59 -2.94 -6.68
C ILE A 52 -4.75 -4.06 -7.73
N ARG A 53 -5.22 -5.23 -7.29
CA ARG A 53 -5.43 -6.43 -8.12
C ARG A 53 -6.78 -6.48 -8.83
N PHE A 54 -7.83 -5.91 -8.24
CA PHE A 54 -9.17 -5.94 -8.82
C PHE A 54 -9.23 -5.21 -10.17
N GLU A 55 -10.17 -5.67 -11.00
CA GLU A 55 -10.52 -5.11 -12.31
C GLU A 55 -12.03 -4.91 -12.41
N GLY A 56 -12.46 -4.11 -13.39
CA GLY A 56 -13.88 -3.95 -13.73
C GLY A 56 -14.75 -3.51 -12.56
N GLU A 57 -15.87 -4.19 -12.38
CA GLU A 57 -16.89 -3.86 -11.38
C GLU A 57 -16.38 -4.02 -9.93
N GLU A 58 -15.61 -5.08 -9.64
CA GLU A 58 -15.02 -5.27 -8.30
C GLU A 58 -14.10 -4.11 -7.92
N TRP A 59 -13.28 -3.65 -8.88
CA TRP A 59 -12.42 -2.48 -8.68
C TRP A 59 -13.24 -1.23 -8.44
N SER A 60 -14.27 -0.98 -9.28
CA SER A 60 -15.14 0.19 -9.17
C SER A 60 -15.83 0.23 -7.81
N LYS A 61 -16.46 -0.88 -7.38
CA LYS A 61 -17.14 -0.99 -6.09
C LYS A 61 -16.19 -0.68 -4.92
N ARG A 62 -15.01 -1.29 -4.90
CA ARG A 62 -14.03 -1.10 -3.81
C ARG A 62 -13.42 0.31 -3.84
N ARG A 63 -13.22 0.90 -5.02
CA ARG A 63 -12.71 2.28 -5.15
C ARG A 63 -13.72 3.31 -4.66
N THR A 64 -14.99 3.14 -5.00
CA THR A 64 -16.08 4.04 -4.58
C THR A 64 -16.18 4.14 -3.06
N ILE A 65 -16.01 3.03 -2.33
CA ILE A 65 -16.01 3.02 -0.86
C ILE A 65 -14.87 3.89 -0.30
N MET A 66 -13.67 3.83 -0.89
CA MET A 66 -12.50 4.58 -0.39
C MET A 66 -12.48 6.05 -0.81
N SER A 67 -13.02 6.38 -1.99
CA SER A 67 -12.94 7.72 -2.60
C SER A 67 -13.27 8.90 -1.68
N PRO A 68 -14.28 8.85 -0.78
CA PRO A 68 -14.62 9.98 0.09
C PRO A 68 -13.47 10.41 1.02
N LYS A 69 -12.58 9.51 1.45
CA LYS A 69 -11.38 9.88 2.26
C LYS A 69 -10.32 10.65 1.49
N PHE A 70 -10.31 10.50 0.17
CA PHE A 70 -9.31 11.09 -0.71
C PHE A 70 -9.84 12.33 -1.44
N GLN A 71 -10.95 12.90 -0.98
CA GLN A 71 -11.44 14.19 -1.47
C GLN A 71 -10.56 15.32 -0.97
N LEU A 72 -10.45 16.39 -1.76
CA LEU A 72 -9.58 17.54 -1.48
C LEU A 72 -9.81 18.12 -0.08
N GLU A 73 -11.07 18.28 0.35
CA GLU A 73 -11.39 18.83 1.66
C GLU A 73 -10.92 17.92 2.82
N LYS A 74 -10.97 16.60 2.64
CA LYS A 74 -10.41 15.64 3.62
C LYS A 74 -8.89 15.65 3.61
N LEU A 75 -8.26 15.79 2.44
CA LEU A 75 -6.81 15.89 2.32
C LEU A 75 -6.27 17.18 2.96
N LYS A 76 -6.97 18.31 2.83
CA LYS A 76 -6.60 19.56 3.51
C LYS A 76 -6.54 19.41 5.03
N GLN A 77 -7.41 18.59 5.62
CA GLN A 77 -7.39 18.30 7.06
C GLN A 77 -6.12 17.56 7.51
N MET A 78 -5.36 16.98 6.58
CA MET A 78 -4.08 16.32 6.88
C MET A 78 -2.90 17.28 6.93
N ILE A 79 -3.04 18.53 6.46
CA ILE A 79 -1.93 19.50 6.40
C ILE A 79 -1.25 19.67 7.78
N PRO A 80 -1.98 19.84 8.90
CA PRO A 80 -1.33 19.97 10.21
C PRO A 80 -0.48 18.77 10.60
N LEU A 81 -0.91 17.56 10.22
CA LEU A 81 -0.17 16.32 10.47
C LEU A 81 1.12 16.28 9.62
N VAL A 82 1.04 16.63 8.34
CA VAL A 82 2.21 16.70 7.45
C VAL A 82 3.22 17.71 7.98
N LEU A 83 2.76 18.89 8.41
CA LEU A 83 3.62 19.90 9.02
C LEU A 83 4.29 19.38 10.29
N LYS A 84 3.52 18.75 11.20
CA LYS A 84 4.06 18.16 12.43
C LYS A 84 5.16 17.12 12.15
N CYS A 85 4.94 16.19 11.21
CA CYS A 85 5.94 15.20 10.84
C CYS A 85 7.16 15.84 10.16
N SER A 86 6.95 16.88 9.36
CA SER A 86 8.04 17.64 8.72
C SER A 86 8.90 18.38 9.75
N ASP A 87 8.26 19.02 10.74
CA ASP A 87 8.96 19.74 11.81
C ASP A 87 9.86 18.81 12.62
N GLN A 88 9.42 17.57 12.89
CA GLN A 88 10.25 16.57 13.58
C GLN A 88 11.53 16.27 12.81
N VAL A 89 11.43 16.02 11.50
CA VAL A 89 12.60 15.78 10.64
C VAL A 89 13.52 17.00 10.58
N ILE A 90 12.94 18.20 10.41
CA ILE A 90 13.70 19.46 10.36
C ILE A 90 14.44 19.72 11.68
N ILE A 91 13.83 19.40 12.83
CA ILE A 91 14.47 19.52 14.14
C ILE A 91 15.72 18.62 14.22
N GLU A 92 15.63 17.37 13.78
CA GLU A 92 16.78 16.46 13.76
C GLU A 92 17.88 16.95 12.81
N TRP A 93 17.51 17.43 11.62
CA TRP A 93 18.47 17.99 10.68
C TRP A 93 19.18 19.23 11.23
N LYS A 94 18.45 20.12 11.92
CA LYS A 94 19.04 21.29 12.60
C LYS A 94 20.03 20.87 13.68
N LYS A 95 19.75 19.80 14.44
CA LYS A 95 20.70 19.27 15.43
C LYS A 95 21.97 18.76 14.76
N LEU A 96 21.87 18.04 13.65
CA LEU A 96 23.03 17.54 12.90
C LEU A 96 23.93 18.68 12.41
N VAL A 97 23.33 19.75 11.88
CA VAL A 97 24.07 20.94 11.45
C VAL A 97 24.71 21.67 12.64
N SER A 98 23.99 21.88 13.73
CA SER A 98 24.53 22.54 14.93
C SER A 98 25.67 21.77 15.59
N ASN A 99 25.67 20.43 15.46
CA ASN A 99 26.74 19.58 15.98
C ASN A 99 27.93 19.44 15.01
N SER A 100 27.82 19.97 13.79
CA SER A 100 28.90 19.95 12.80
C SER A 100 29.91 21.06 13.09
N LYS A 101 31.20 20.78 12.91
CA LYS A 101 32.27 21.77 13.15
C LYS A 101 32.26 22.91 12.15
N ASP A 102 31.81 22.65 10.93
CA ASP A 102 31.89 23.57 9.79
C ASP A 102 30.55 24.30 9.53
N GLY A 103 29.56 24.14 10.42
CA GLY A 103 28.23 24.73 10.26
C GLY A 103 27.42 24.15 9.08
N SER A 104 27.83 23.00 8.55
CA SER A 104 27.19 22.32 7.43
C SER A 104 27.29 20.79 7.57
N TYR A 105 26.30 20.08 7.04
CA TYR A 105 26.20 18.62 7.14
C TYR A 105 25.63 18.02 5.85
N THR A 106 26.24 16.96 5.34
CA THR A 106 25.72 16.18 4.20
C THR A 106 24.98 14.96 4.73
N LEU A 107 23.72 14.78 4.33
CA LEU A 107 22.83 13.73 4.83
C LEU A 107 22.13 12.99 3.68
N ASP A 108 21.94 11.68 3.86
CA ASP A 108 21.01 10.91 3.04
C ASP A 108 19.58 11.10 3.57
N VAL A 109 18.78 11.85 2.82
CA VAL A 109 17.40 12.21 3.21
C VAL A 109 16.38 11.10 2.92
N CYS A 110 16.76 10.03 2.22
CA CYS A 110 15.79 8.99 1.84
C CYS A 110 15.14 8.34 3.05
N HIS A 111 15.93 8.04 4.09
CA HIS A 111 15.40 7.44 5.32
C HIS A 111 14.41 8.36 6.04
N ASP A 112 14.75 9.64 6.18
CA ASP A 112 13.93 10.61 6.89
C ASP A 112 12.63 10.92 6.15
N ILE A 113 12.66 10.94 4.82
CA ILE A 113 11.46 11.06 3.98
C ILE A 113 10.56 9.82 4.13
N GLU A 114 11.15 8.62 4.15
CA GLU A 114 10.39 7.39 4.39
C GLU A 114 9.73 7.39 5.78
N GLU A 115 10.42 7.86 6.82
CA GLU A 115 9.86 8.00 8.17
C GLU A 115 8.73 9.03 8.22
N LEU A 116 8.91 10.20 7.60
CA LEU A 116 7.88 11.24 7.49
C LEU A 116 6.61 10.70 6.81
N ILE A 117 6.76 10.08 5.63
CA ILE A 117 5.65 9.51 4.88
C ILE A 117 4.97 8.40 5.70
N SER A 118 5.74 7.56 6.38
CA SER A 118 5.20 6.49 7.22
C SER A 118 4.40 7.05 8.40
N GLY A 119 4.87 8.11 9.05
CA GLY A 119 4.15 8.78 10.14
C GLY A 119 2.82 9.38 9.67
N VAL A 120 2.83 10.13 8.57
CA VAL A 120 1.61 10.70 7.97
C VAL A 120 0.63 9.61 7.56
N THR A 121 1.12 8.57 6.90
CA THR A 121 0.30 7.47 6.38
C THR A 121 -0.27 6.62 7.51
N SER A 122 0.49 6.36 8.57
CA SER A 122 0.02 5.61 9.75
C SER A 122 -1.16 6.30 10.41
N GLN A 123 -1.04 7.60 10.68
CA GLN A 123 -2.12 8.37 11.29
C GLN A 123 -3.33 8.48 10.34
N PHE A 124 -3.11 8.68 9.05
CA PHE A 124 -4.20 8.78 8.07
C PHE A 124 -4.96 7.46 7.86
N LEU A 125 -4.23 6.35 7.74
CA LEU A 125 -4.83 5.04 7.48
C LEU A 125 -5.44 4.44 8.74
N PHE A 126 -4.70 4.44 9.85
CA PHE A 126 -5.07 3.68 11.06
C PHE A 126 -5.47 4.55 12.25
N GLY A 127 -5.22 5.87 12.21
CA GLY A 127 -5.54 6.80 13.30
C GLY A 127 -4.93 6.34 14.62
N ILE A 128 -3.64 5.98 14.60
CA ILE A 128 -2.86 5.62 15.78
C ILE A 128 -1.45 6.15 15.71
N ASP A 129 -0.89 6.33 16.91
CA ASP A 129 0.51 6.66 17.12
C ASP A 129 1.41 5.59 16.48
N TYR A 130 2.32 6.05 15.62
CA TYR A 130 3.25 5.26 14.80
C TYR A 130 3.99 4.18 15.61
N ALA A 131 4.23 4.43 16.91
CA ALA A 131 4.88 3.48 17.81
C ALA A 131 4.14 2.13 17.97
N LYS A 132 2.80 2.11 17.87
CA LYS A 132 2.01 0.86 18.00
C LYS A 132 1.93 0.06 16.70
N ASP A 133 2.09 0.73 15.56
CA ASP A 133 2.02 0.14 14.21
C ASP A 133 3.39 -0.08 13.56
N LYS A 134 4.47 0.30 14.23
CA LYS A 134 5.84 0.13 13.74
C LYS A 134 6.11 -1.31 13.30
N GLU A 135 5.51 -2.29 13.97
CA GLU A 135 5.63 -3.70 13.59
C GLU A 135 4.89 -4.04 12.29
N ILE A 136 3.70 -3.47 12.04
CA ILE A 136 2.96 -3.65 10.78
C ILE A 136 3.73 -3.00 9.63
N PHE A 137 4.18 -1.76 9.81
CA PHE A 137 5.00 -1.08 8.81
C PHE A 137 6.32 -1.81 8.56
N HIS A 138 6.98 -2.32 9.59
CA HIS A 138 8.20 -3.12 9.45
C HIS A 138 7.96 -4.38 8.61
N LEU A 139 6.85 -5.10 8.82
CA LEU A 139 6.48 -6.25 8.00
C LEU A 139 6.20 -5.86 6.54
N ILE A 140 5.48 -4.76 6.31
CA ILE A 140 5.22 -4.23 4.95
C ILE A 140 6.54 -3.84 4.25
N THR A 141 7.47 -3.21 4.96
CA THR A 141 8.79 -2.85 4.43
C THR A 141 9.61 -4.08 4.07
N GLN A 142 9.65 -5.10 4.94
CA GLN A 142 10.32 -6.37 4.62
C GLN A 142 9.72 -7.06 3.40
N LEU A 143 8.38 -7.09 3.30
CA LEU A 143 7.68 -7.66 2.14
C LEU A 143 7.94 -6.87 0.85
N SER A 144 8.03 -5.54 0.95
CA SER A 144 8.38 -4.65 -0.16
C SER A 144 9.81 -4.92 -0.67
N GLU A 145 10.75 -5.14 0.24
CA GLU A 145 12.13 -5.48 -0.12
C GLU A 145 12.23 -6.85 -0.79
N LEU A 146 11.55 -7.86 -0.25
CA LEU A 146 11.45 -9.17 -0.90
C LEU A 146 10.83 -9.07 -2.30
N THR A 147 9.84 -8.21 -2.46
CA THR A 147 9.21 -7.94 -3.75
C THR A 147 10.20 -7.32 -4.74
N LYS A 148 10.98 -6.31 -4.33
CA LYS A 148 12.03 -5.68 -5.16
C LYS A 148 13.09 -6.68 -5.62
N GLN A 149 13.46 -7.64 -4.78
CA GLN A 149 14.41 -8.69 -5.14
C GLN A 149 13.79 -9.69 -6.11
N ALA A 150 12.54 -10.08 -5.87
CA ALA A 150 11.84 -11.07 -6.66
C ALA A 150 11.47 -10.58 -8.08
N THR A 151 11.31 -9.27 -8.29
CA THR A 151 11.05 -8.70 -9.63
C THR A 151 12.27 -8.66 -10.55
N LYS A 152 13.49 -8.84 -10.02
CA LYS A 152 14.73 -8.92 -10.81
C LYS A 152 14.89 -10.24 -11.57
N VAL A 153 14.20 -11.30 -11.13
CA VAL A 153 14.27 -12.63 -11.73
C VAL A 153 13.06 -12.88 -12.62
N SER A 154 13.27 -13.43 -13.82
CA SER A 154 12.18 -13.80 -14.71
C SER A 154 11.32 -14.91 -14.07
N ASN A 155 10.01 -14.67 -13.96
CA ASN A 155 9.09 -15.60 -13.33
C ASN A 155 8.90 -16.87 -14.18
N LEU A 156 9.56 -17.96 -13.76
CA LEU A 156 9.26 -19.30 -14.23
C LEU A 156 7.85 -19.71 -13.76
N PRO A 157 7.01 -20.26 -14.65
CA PRO A 157 5.75 -20.87 -14.24
C PRO A 157 5.96 -21.89 -13.11
N GLY A 158 5.12 -21.86 -12.07
CA GLY A 158 5.20 -22.79 -10.94
C GLY A 158 6.24 -22.46 -9.86
N SER A 159 7.11 -21.45 -10.06
CA SER A 159 8.15 -21.06 -9.09
C SER A 159 7.60 -20.72 -7.69
N LYS A 160 6.32 -20.33 -7.59
CA LYS A 160 5.60 -20.05 -6.34
C LYS A 160 5.44 -21.26 -5.39
N PHE A 161 5.51 -22.46 -5.94
CA PHE A 161 5.38 -23.71 -5.20
C PHE A 161 6.73 -24.27 -4.78
N LEU A 162 7.84 -23.72 -5.30
CA LEU A 162 9.18 -24.16 -4.92
C LEU A 162 9.48 -23.71 -3.48
N PRO A 163 10.09 -24.59 -2.67
CA PRO A 163 10.39 -24.31 -1.27
C PRO A 163 11.65 -23.45 -1.10
N THR A 164 11.76 -22.34 -1.84
CA THR A 164 12.88 -21.39 -1.74
C THR A 164 12.80 -20.58 -0.44
N GLU A 165 13.94 -20.08 0.03
CA GLU A 165 14.00 -19.22 1.23
C GLU A 165 13.13 -17.97 1.08
N THR A 166 13.17 -17.32 -0.09
CA THR A 166 12.34 -16.14 -0.41
C THR A 166 10.85 -16.46 -0.32
N ASN A 167 10.39 -17.57 -0.91
CA ASN A 167 8.98 -17.96 -0.86
C ASN A 167 8.54 -18.29 0.57
N ARG A 168 9.38 -19.01 1.33
CA ARG A 168 9.09 -19.35 2.74
C ARG A 168 9.01 -18.09 3.60
N LYS A 169 9.95 -17.15 3.42
CA LYS A 169 9.99 -15.88 4.15
C LYS A 169 8.79 -15.00 3.81
N SER A 170 8.47 -14.85 2.52
CA SER A 170 7.27 -14.13 2.05
C SER A 170 6.01 -14.66 2.71
N LYS A 171 5.75 -15.98 2.62
CA LYS A 171 4.57 -16.61 3.23
C LYS A 171 4.50 -16.40 4.73
N ARG A 172 5.63 -16.51 5.44
CA ARG A 172 5.69 -16.28 6.89
C ARG A 172 5.33 -14.84 7.25
N LEU A 173 5.96 -13.86 6.60
CA LEU A 173 5.71 -12.44 6.85
C LEU A 173 4.28 -12.03 6.48
N THR A 174 3.75 -12.51 5.36
CA THR A 174 2.37 -12.27 4.95
C THR A 174 1.38 -12.87 5.96
N LYS A 175 1.65 -14.07 6.49
CA LYS A 175 0.82 -14.68 7.54
C LYS A 175 0.82 -13.83 8.82
N GLU A 176 2.00 -13.37 9.25
CA GLU A 176 2.13 -12.52 10.44
C GLU A 176 1.41 -11.17 10.26
N LEU A 177 1.57 -10.54 9.09
CA LEU A 177 0.88 -9.30 8.73
C LEU A 177 -0.65 -9.47 8.80
N HIS A 178 -1.19 -10.54 8.20
CA HIS A 178 -2.62 -10.84 8.27
C HIS A 178 -3.11 -11.06 9.69
N GLN A 179 -2.36 -11.77 10.53
CA GLN A 179 -2.72 -12.00 11.93
C GLN A 179 -2.80 -10.69 12.72
N ARG A 180 -1.83 -9.79 12.52
CA ARG A 180 -1.78 -8.48 13.19
C ARG A 180 -2.92 -7.57 12.73
N LEU A 181 -3.16 -7.48 11.42
CA LEU A 181 -4.28 -6.70 10.88
C LEU A 181 -5.63 -7.26 11.33
N TYR A 182 -5.78 -8.59 11.40
CA TYR A 182 -6.99 -9.23 11.91
C TYR A 182 -7.24 -8.90 13.38
N LYS A 183 -6.20 -8.93 14.22
CA LYS A 183 -6.30 -8.54 15.63
C LYS A 183 -6.75 -7.08 15.78
N LEU A 184 -6.12 -6.16 15.03
CA LEU A 184 -6.50 -4.74 15.01
C LEU A 184 -7.96 -4.56 14.56
N MET A 185 -8.38 -5.30 13.54
CA MET A 185 -9.77 -5.31 13.05
C MET A 185 -10.75 -5.73 14.15
N CYS A 186 -10.47 -6.82 14.87
CA CYS A 186 -11.31 -7.30 15.96
C CYS A 186 -11.41 -6.29 17.11
N GLU A 187 -10.30 -5.68 17.51
CA GLU A 187 -10.25 -4.66 18.56
C GLU A 187 -11.11 -3.44 18.19
N ARG A 188 -11.01 -2.97 16.94
CA ARG A 188 -11.81 -1.85 16.43
C ARG A 188 -13.29 -2.18 16.33
N LYS A 189 -13.65 -3.36 15.80
CA LYS A 189 -15.06 -3.82 15.76
C LYS A 189 -15.69 -3.86 17.15
N LYS A 190 -14.93 -4.30 18.16
CA LYS A 190 -15.41 -4.29 19.56
C LYS A 190 -15.61 -2.87 20.08
N ALA A 191 -14.66 -1.97 19.84
CA ALA A 191 -14.76 -0.56 20.27
C ALA A 191 -15.98 0.16 19.67
N ILE A 192 -16.27 -0.07 18.38
CA ILE A 192 -17.45 0.49 17.70
C ILE A 192 -18.74 -0.02 18.35
N LYS A 193 -18.84 -1.33 18.63
CA LYS A 193 -20.02 -1.92 19.30
C LYS A 193 -20.25 -1.38 20.72
N GLU A 194 -19.17 -1.01 21.42
CA GLU A 194 -19.21 -0.43 22.76
C GLU A 194 -19.53 1.07 22.76
N GLY A 195 -19.77 1.68 21.58
CA GLY A 195 -20.09 3.10 21.46
C GLY A 195 -18.89 4.04 21.73
N LYS A 196 -17.66 3.52 21.71
CA LYS A 196 -16.45 4.35 21.87
C LYS A 196 -16.28 5.22 20.62
N VAL A 197 -15.95 6.49 20.83
CA VAL A 197 -15.57 7.39 19.72
C VAL A 197 -14.31 6.81 19.06
N VAL A 198 -14.44 6.44 17.80
CA VAL A 198 -13.31 5.97 16.99
C VAL A 198 -12.92 7.07 16.02
N GLU A 199 -11.62 7.37 15.93
CA GLU A 199 -11.11 8.43 15.04
C GLU A 199 -11.52 8.22 13.57
N ASP A 200 -11.80 9.30 12.85
CA ASP A 200 -12.22 9.25 11.45
C ASP A 200 -11.03 8.90 10.51
N ASN A 201 -10.71 7.62 10.33
CA ASN A 201 -9.60 7.14 9.49
C ASN A 201 -10.04 6.15 8.38
N VAL A 202 -9.15 5.84 7.44
CA VAL A 202 -9.46 4.97 6.29
C VAL A 202 -9.83 3.55 6.77
N PHE A 203 -9.16 3.02 7.78
CA PHE A 203 -9.42 1.69 8.31
C PHE A 203 -10.82 1.56 8.91
N ASN A 204 -11.27 2.56 9.69
CA ASN A 204 -12.61 2.54 10.29
C ASN A 204 -13.70 2.73 9.23
N MET A 205 -13.49 3.59 8.23
CA MET A 205 -14.40 3.70 7.08
C MET A 205 -14.61 2.35 6.40
N LEU A 206 -13.52 1.61 6.14
CA LEU A 206 -13.61 0.29 5.52
C LEU A 206 -14.34 -0.70 6.42
N LEU A 207 -14.11 -0.63 7.73
CA LEU A 207 -14.81 -1.46 8.71
C LEU A 207 -16.30 -1.19 8.79
N GLU A 208 -16.69 0.08 8.84
CA GLU A 208 -18.09 0.52 8.90
C GLU A 208 -18.84 0.10 7.63
N SER A 209 -18.22 0.30 6.45
CA SER A 209 -18.80 -0.15 5.19
C SER A 209 -18.99 -1.67 5.15
N GLU A 210 -18.04 -2.44 5.68
CA GLU A 210 -18.15 -3.89 5.77
C GLU A 210 -19.25 -4.32 6.77
N ILE A 211 -19.39 -3.63 7.90
CA ILE A 211 -20.47 -3.91 8.87
C ILE A 211 -21.84 -3.61 8.25
N ALA A 212 -21.99 -2.48 7.56
CA ALA A 212 -23.24 -2.08 6.91
C ALA A 212 -23.65 -3.09 5.81
N ASN A 213 -22.72 -3.49 4.94
CA ASN A 213 -23.01 -4.48 3.90
C ASN A 213 -23.44 -5.84 4.47
N ASN A 214 -22.83 -6.29 5.58
CA ASN A 214 -23.23 -7.54 6.23
C ASN A 214 -24.58 -7.44 6.97
N GLN A 215 -25.04 -6.24 7.32
CA GLN A 215 -26.38 -6.00 7.87
C GLN A 215 -27.44 -5.98 6.76
N ASP A 216 -27.13 -5.37 5.60
CA ASP A 216 -28.02 -5.34 4.44
C ASP A 216 -28.24 -6.73 3.83
N GLU A 217 -27.22 -7.61 3.82
CA GLU A 217 -27.40 -9.02 3.44
C GLU A 217 -28.30 -9.80 4.40
N MET A 218 -28.35 -9.44 5.69
CA MET A 218 -29.29 -10.07 6.64
C MET A 218 -30.72 -9.53 6.53
N ILE A 219 -30.90 -8.27 6.13
CA ILE A 219 -32.22 -7.65 5.94
C ILE A 219 -32.83 -8.03 4.59
N GLY A 220 -32.02 -8.27 3.56
CA GLY A 220 -32.47 -8.77 2.25
C GLY A 220 -32.94 -10.24 2.23
N HIS A 221 -32.83 -10.93 3.37
CA HIS A 221 -33.31 -12.30 3.58
C HIS A 221 -34.44 -12.40 4.63
N MET A 222 -35.01 -11.27 5.06
CA MET A 222 -36.28 -11.18 5.80
C MET A 222 -37.40 -10.68 4.89
#